data_AF-A0A258BER5-F1
#
_entry.id   AF-A0A258BER5-F1
#
_cell.length_a   1.000
_cell.length_b   1.000
_cell.length_c   1.000
_cell.angle_alpha   90.00
_cell.angle_beta   90.00
_cell.angle_gamma   90.00
#
_symmetry.space_group_name_H-M   'P 1'
#
loop_
_entity.id
_entity.type
_entity.pdbx_description
1 polymer ?
#
loop_
_entity_poly.entity_id
_entity_poly.type
_entity_poly.pdbx_seq_one_letter_code
_entity_poly.pdbx_strand_id
1 'polypeptide(L)'
;MLRGRSDHRSDTPNAPRPRTDTVAQEARASARTTRPLPAAEIHRRAEAIAKARKPDDQANLLTHAAFGEGDDLAQIVGVGPILTELLHEVGVFYFWQIAEWTDEDVAYVDEKLLHFKGRIERDDWVGQAKELAEMPGAAARPEAD
;
A
#
# COMPACT_ATOMS: atom_id res chain seq x y z
N MET A 1 38.96 -70.16 17.27
CA MET A 1 39.52 -68.90 17.80
C MET A 1 39.33 -67.80 16.77
N LEU A 2 38.72 -66.69 17.19
CA LEU A 2 38.88 -65.31 16.68
C LEU A 2 38.37 -64.98 15.26
N ARG A 3 37.26 -64.23 15.18
CA ARG A 3 37.16 -62.75 15.03
C ARG A 3 37.54 -62.34 13.60
N GLY A 4 36.61 -61.87 12.78
CA GLY A 4 35.87 -60.63 13.01
C GLY A 4 36.62 -59.52 12.27
N ARG A 5 36.20 -59.24 11.03
CA ARG A 5 36.77 -58.19 10.18
C ARG A 5 36.52 -56.83 10.85
N SER A 6 37.61 -56.26 11.34
CA SER A 6 37.88 -54.82 11.44
C SER A 6 36.77 -53.93 11.99
N ASP A 7 36.53 -54.05 13.30
CA ASP A 7 36.23 -52.88 14.12
C ASP A 7 37.53 -52.08 14.31
N HIS A 8 37.61 -50.85 13.79
CA HIS A 8 38.47 -49.80 14.32
C HIS A 8 37.59 -48.56 14.51
N ARG A 9 37.00 -48.49 15.71
CA ARG A 9 36.55 -47.24 16.31
C ARG A 9 37.80 -46.46 16.72
N SER A 10 37.94 -45.25 16.21
CA SER A 10 38.63 -44.19 16.95
C SER A 10 37.57 -43.33 17.60
N ASP A 11 37.71 -43.27 18.91
CA ASP A 11 36.98 -42.53 19.91
C ASP A 11 37.27 -41.03 19.81
N THR A 12 36.26 -40.18 19.70
CA THR A 12 35.98 -39.15 20.72
C THR A 12 34.61 -38.49 20.50
N PRO A 13 33.90 -38.11 21.57
CA PRO A 13 32.50 -37.71 21.53
C PRO A 13 32.36 -36.19 21.44
N ASN A 14 31.37 -35.70 20.70
CA ASN A 14 30.81 -34.39 21.00
C ASN A 14 29.29 -34.45 20.98
N ALA A 15 28.74 -34.43 22.19
CA ALA A 15 27.32 -34.43 22.47
C ALA A 15 26.67 -33.11 22.01
N PRO A 16 25.39 -33.14 21.59
CA PRO A 16 24.68 -31.95 21.16
C PRO A 16 24.30 -31.10 22.37
N ARG A 17 24.48 -29.79 22.27
CA ARG A 17 23.81 -28.82 23.15
C ARG A 17 22.83 -28.00 22.32
N PRO A 18 21.51 -28.14 22.53
CA PRO A 18 20.53 -27.23 21.97
C PRO A 18 20.29 -26.08 22.95
N ARG A 19 20.45 -24.84 22.50
CA ARG A 19 19.79 -23.62 23.02
C ARG A 19 19.76 -22.65 21.82
N THR A 20 18.62 -22.52 21.13
CA THR A 20 17.66 -21.42 21.32
C THR A 20 18.34 -20.05 21.45
N ASP A 21 17.91 -19.10 20.61
CA ASP A 21 18.10 -17.62 20.73
C ASP A 21 18.78 -16.94 19.54
N THR A 22 18.34 -17.21 18.31
CA THR A 22 18.69 -16.32 17.16
C THR A 22 17.53 -16.08 16.19
N VAL A 23 16.29 -16.19 16.67
CA VAL A 23 15.07 -15.83 15.91
C VAL A 23 14.30 -14.66 16.54
N ALA A 24 14.90 -13.96 17.51
CA ALA A 24 14.19 -12.97 18.34
C ALA A 24 14.80 -11.56 18.36
N GLN A 25 15.70 -11.20 17.42
CA GLN A 25 16.37 -9.90 17.44
C GLN A 25 16.45 -9.16 16.10
N GLU A 26 15.51 -9.39 15.20
CA GLU A 26 15.29 -8.49 14.04
C GLU A 26 13.84 -7.98 13.93
N ALA A 27 12.98 -8.33 14.90
CA ALA A 27 11.58 -7.92 14.95
C ALA A 27 11.31 -6.68 15.84
N ARG A 28 12.32 -5.87 16.20
CA ARG A 28 12.17 -4.79 17.21
C ARG A 28 12.73 -3.41 16.82
N ALA A 29 12.86 -3.09 15.53
CA ALA A 29 13.34 -1.77 15.09
C ALA A 29 12.37 -0.97 14.20
N SER A 30 11.09 -1.34 14.11
CA SER A 30 10.06 -0.50 13.46
C SER A 30 8.76 -0.44 14.27
N ALA A 31 8.88 -0.26 15.58
CA ALA A 31 7.84 0.44 16.31
C ALA A 31 8.04 1.95 16.06
N ARG A 32 7.71 2.40 14.85
CA ARG A 32 7.52 3.84 14.60
C ARG A 32 6.37 4.27 15.49
N THR A 33 6.71 5.04 16.52
CA THR A 33 5.78 5.75 17.39
C THR A 33 4.76 6.52 16.54
N THR A 34 3.56 6.01 16.38
CA THR A 34 2.40 6.82 16.01
C THR A 34 2.03 7.64 17.24
N ARG A 35 2.72 8.76 17.45
CA ARG A 35 2.18 9.80 18.34
C ARG A 35 0.95 10.34 17.60
N PRO A 36 -0.27 10.20 18.15
CA PRO A 36 -1.44 10.79 17.53
C PRO A 36 -1.22 12.28 17.41
N LEU A 37 -1.64 12.79 16.28
CA LEU A 37 -1.21 14.07 15.83
C LEU A 37 -2.11 15.17 16.38
N PRO A 38 -1.61 16.42 16.49
CA PRO A 38 -2.44 17.53 16.91
C PRO A 38 -3.62 17.69 15.93
N ALA A 39 -4.84 17.68 16.43
CA ALA A 39 -6.06 17.79 15.62
C ALA A 39 -6.08 18.99 14.65
N ALA A 40 -5.33 20.05 14.96
CA ALA A 40 -5.16 21.23 14.10
C ALA A 40 -4.41 20.95 12.79
N GLU A 41 -3.51 19.97 12.77
CA GLU A 41 -2.73 19.61 11.59
C GLU A 41 -3.53 18.67 10.67
N ILE A 42 -4.25 17.71 11.26
CA ILE A 42 -5.28 16.91 10.55
C ILE A 42 -6.27 17.83 9.84
N HIS A 43 -6.77 18.86 10.53
CA HIS A 43 -7.76 19.77 9.96
C HIS A 43 -7.19 20.58 8.78
N ARG A 44 -5.98 21.15 8.93
CA ARG A 44 -5.35 21.93 7.85
C ARG A 44 -5.08 21.12 6.59
N ARG A 45 -4.72 19.85 6.73
CA ARG A 45 -4.45 18.98 5.56
C ARG A 45 -5.75 18.48 4.91
N ALA A 46 -6.79 18.21 5.71
CA ALA A 46 -8.14 17.99 5.19
C ALA A 46 -8.68 19.23 4.43
N GLU A 47 -8.43 20.43 4.94
CA GLU A 47 -8.74 21.69 4.24
C GLU A 47 -7.95 21.83 2.93
N ALA A 48 -6.67 21.44 2.90
CA ALA A 48 -5.85 21.47 1.69
C ALA A 48 -6.40 20.53 0.61
N ILE A 49 -6.77 19.29 0.98
CA ILE A 49 -7.46 18.35 0.08
C ILE A 49 -8.79 18.96 -0.38
N ALA A 50 -9.61 19.46 0.54
CA ALA A 50 -10.90 20.06 0.20
C ALA A 50 -10.78 21.24 -0.77
N LYS A 51 -9.73 22.06 -0.66
CA LYS A 51 -9.46 23.18 -1.57
C LYS A 51 -9.00 22.73 -2.95
N ALA A 52 -8.30 21.60 -3.05
CA ALA A 52 -7.83 21.05 -4.31
C ALA A 52 -8.88 20.21 -5.05
N ARG A 53 -9.97 19.82 -4.36
CA ARG A 53 -11.08 19.05 -4.94
C ARG A 53 -11.83 19.81 -6.03
N LYS A 54 -12.37 19.06 -6.99
CA LYS A 54 -13.29 19.59 -7.99
C LYS A 54 -14.58 20.07 -7.30
N PRO A 55 -15.09 21.28 -7.63
CA PRO A 55 -16.37 21.76 -7.10
C PRO A 55 -17.49 20.79 -7.46
N ASP A 56 -18.39 20.54 -6.50
CA ASP A 56 -19.59 19.70 -6.66
C ASP A 56 -19.32 18.22 -7.00
N ASP A 57 -18.09 17.75 -6.83
CA ASP A 57 -17.75 16.34 -6.97
C ASP A 57 -18.04 15.57 -5.66
N GLN A 58 -18.51 14.32 -5.81
CA GLN A 58 -18.86 13.47 -4.67
C GLN A 58 -17.68 12.60 -4.23
N ALA A 59 -16.76 12.29 -5.16
CA ALA A 59 -15.56 11.54 -4.89
C ALA A 59 -14.40 12.47 -4.53
N ASN A 60 -13.32 11.89 -4.01
CA ASN A 60 -12.08 12.60 -3.68
C ASN A 60 -11.30 13.03 -4.94
N LEU A 61 -11.95 13.67 -5.92
CA LEU A 61 -11.40 14.05 -7.21
C LEU A 61 -10.78 15.45 -7.14
N LEU A 62 -9.52 15.56 -7.55
CA LEU A 62 -8.74 16.79 -7.51
C LEU A 62 -8.76 17.50 -8.87
N THR A 63 -8.52 18.80 -8.85
CA THR A 63 -8.37 19.63 -10.07
C THR A 63 -7.02 19.41 -10.76
N HIS A 64 -5.99 19.03 -9.99
CA HIS A 64 -4.62 18.76 -10.44
C HIS A 64 -3.89 17.95 -9.35
N ALA A 65 -2.71 17.43 -9.67
CA ALA A 65 -1.80 16.79 -8.72
C ALA A 65 -1.21 17.81 -7.72
N ALA A 66 -1.96 18.10 -6.66
CA ALA A 66 -1.66 19.17 -5.69
C ALA A 66 -0.69 18.75 -4.56
N PHE A 67 -0.33 17.47 -4.45
CA PHE A 67 0.39 16.87 -3.33
C PHE A 67 1.68 16.18 -3.76
N GLY A 68 2.41 16.81 -4.68
CA GLY A 68 3.63 16.25 -5.28
C GLY A 68 3.36 15.55 -6.61
N GLU A 69 4.32 14.76 -7.07
CA GLU A 69 4.19 13.99 -8.31
C GLU A 69 3.10 12.92 -8.16
N GLY A 70 2.28 12.76 -9.20
CA GLY A 70 1.23 11.75 -9.24
C GLY A 70 1.82 10.33 -9.19
N ASP A 71 1.03 9.41 -8.66
CA ASP A 71 1.34 7.99 -8.66
C ASP A 71 1.19 7.38 -10.05
N ASP A 72 1.93 6.30 -10.30
CA ASP A 72 1.72 5.49 -11.50
C ASP A 72 0.51 4.56 -11.31
N LEU A 73 -0.69 5.09 -11.59
CA LEU A 73 -1.95 4.35 -11.47
C LEU A 73 -1.98 3.07 -12.32
N ALA A 74 -1.12 2.94 -13.34
CA ALA A 74 -1.02 1.72 -14.15
C ALA A 74 -0.45 0.51 -13.37
N GLN A 75 0.06 0.72 -12.15
CA GLN A 75 0.41 -0.36 -11.24
C GLN A 75 -0.81 -1.13 -10.71
N ILE A 76 -2.01 -0.54 -10.73
CA ILE A 76 -3.24 -1.24 -10.37
C ILE A 76 -3.63 -2.18 -11.51
N VAL A 77 -3.76 -3.46 -11.21
CA VAL A 77 -4.20 -4.47 -12.18
C VAL A 77 -5.58 -4.10 -12.73
N GLY A 78 -5.67 -4.00 -14.05
CA GLY A 78 -6.90 -3.60 -14.75
C GLY A 78 -6.94 -2.12 -15.15
N VAL A 79 -6.04 -1.29 -14.60
CA VAL A 79 -5.79 0.09 -15.03
C VAL A 79 -4.69 0.08 -16.09
N GLY A 80 -5.08 0.21 -17.35
CA GLY A 80 -4.14 0.37 -18.47
C GLY A 80 -3.83 1.85 -18.74
N PRO A 81 -2.87 2.16 -19.65
CA PRO A 81 -2.45 3.54 -19.94
C PRO A 81 -3.62 4.48 -20.29
N ILE A 82 -4.60 4.00 -21.06
CA ILE A 82 -5.80 4.78 -21.41
C ILE A 82 -6.66 5.09 -20.19
N LEU A 83 -6.79 4.15 -19.24
CA LEU A 83 -7.53 4.39 -18.00
C LEU A 83 -6.78 5.32 -17.07
N THR A 84 -5.45 5.23 -17.01
CA THR A 84 -4.63 6.19 -16.26
C THR A 84 -4.86 7.61 -16.76
N GLU A 85 -4.83 7.82 -18.08
CA GLU A 85 -5.13 9.13 -18.69
C GLU A 85 -6.54 9.60 -18.34
N LEU A 86 -7.54 8.74 -18.47
CA LEU A 86 -8.94 9.06 -18.13
C LEU A 86 -9.10 9.39 -16.63
N LEU A 87 -8.44 8.63 -15.76
CA LEU A 87 -8.43 8.86 -14.31
C LEU A 87 -7.80 10.22 -13.98
N HIS A 88 -6.69 10.57 -14.61
CA HIS A 88 -6.04 11.89 -14.46
C HIS A 88 -6.96 13.03 -14.93
N GLU A 89 -7.66 12.86 -16.06
CA GLU A 89 -8.65 13.85 -16.54
C GLU A 89 -9.83 14.00 -15.56
N VAL A 90 -10.30 12.88 -15.02
CA VAL A 90 -11.37 12.85 -14.01
C VAL A 90 -10.93 13.48 -12.69
N GLY A 91 -9.64 13.45 -12.36
CA GLY A 91 -9.06 14.12 -11.18
C GLY A 91 -8.43 13.18 -10.16
N VAL A 92 -8.12 11.95 -10.57
CA VAL A 92 -7.45 10.94 -9.77
C VAL A 92 -5.98 10.95 -10.17
N PHE A 93 -5.08 11.21 -9.23
CA PHE A 93 -3.65 11.29 -9.49
C PHE A 93 -2.84 10.40 -8.55
N TYR A 94 -3.45 9.90 -7.47
CA TYR A 94 -2.75 9.22 -6.39
C TYR A 94 -3.46 7.92 -5.97
N PHE A 95 -2.70 6.93 -5.50
CA PHE A 95 -3.23 5.69 -4.96
C PHE A 95 -4.11 5.93 -3.73
N TRP A 96 -3.71 6.84 -2.84
CA TRP A 96 -4.47 7.15 -1.63
C TRP A 96 -5.87 7.73 -1.93
N GLN A 97 -6.06 8.41 -3.07
CA GLN A 97 -7.40 8.88 -3.46
C GLN A 97 -8.34 7.69 -3.72
N ILE A 98 -7.85 6.69 -4.46
CA ILE A 98 -8.58 5.46 -4.80
C ILE A 98 -8.78 4.59 -3.56
N ALA A 99 -7.77 4.51 -2.70
CA ALA A 99 -7.81 3.75 -1.44
C ALA A 99 -8.89 4.27 -0.47
N GLU A 100 -9.25 5.55 -0.58
CA GLU A 100 -10.26 6.22 0.25
C GLU A 100 -11.68 6.19 -0.32
N TRP A 101 -11.86 5.66 -1.54
CA TRP A 101 -13.19 5.59 -2.13
C TRP A 101 -14.14 4.72 -1.31
N THR A 102 -15.34 5.25 -1.10
CA THR A 102 -16.49 4.48 -0.64
C THR A 102 -17.21 3.81 -1.82
N ASP A 103 -18.19 2.96 -1.53
CA ASP A 103 -19.00 2.31 -2.57
C ASP A 103 -19.73 3.37 -3.44
N GLU A 104 -20.13 4.50 -2.84
CA GLU A 104 -20.71 5.62 -3.57
C GLU A 104 -19.70 6.31 -4.49
N ASP A 105 -18.46 6.53 -4.01
CA ASP A 105 -17.38 7.11 -4.81
C ASP A 105 -17.02 6.21 -5.98
N VAL A 106 -16.95 4.90 -5.73
CA VAL A 106 -16.72 3.88 -6.76
C VAL A 106 -17.80 3.96 -7.83
N ALA A 107 -19.08 3.94 -7.46
CA ALA A 107 -20.17 4.06 -8.41
C ALA A 107 -20.13 5.39 -9.19
N TYR A 108 -19.81 6.48 -8.50
CA TYR A 108 -19.71 7.82 -9.10
C TYR A 108 -18.58 7.93 -10.13
N VAL A 109 -17.40 7.38 -9.82
CA VAL A 109 -16.26 7.36 -10.75
C VAL A 109 -16.49 6.36 -11.87
N ASP A 110 -17.05 5.19 -11.58
CA ASP A 110 -17.36 4.16 -12.58
C ASP A 110 -18.28 4.72 -13.68
N GLU A 111 -19.30 5.50 -13.31
CA GLU A 111 -20.18 6.18 -14.27
C GLU A 111 -19.42 7.11 -15.24
N LYS A 112 -18.30 7.70 -14.81
CA LYS A 112 -17.44 8.55 -15.65
C LYS A 112 -16.48 7.76 -16.54
N LEU A 113 -16.25 6.47 -16.26
CA LEU A 113 -15.35 5.62 -17.05
C LEU A 113 -15.97 5.12 -18.38
N LEU A 114 -17.17 5.57 -18.73
CA LEU A 114 -17.88 5.32 -20.00
C LEU A 114 -17.93 3.84 -20.42
N HIS A 115 -16.97 3.40 -21.26
CA HIS A 115 -16.88 2.05 -21.81
C HIS A 115 -16.16 1.06 -20.87
N PHE A 116 -15.59 1.55 -19.78
CA PHE A 116 -14.80 0.76 -18.83
C PHE A 116 -15.51 0.57 -17.49
N LYS A 117 -16.84 0.64 -17.48
CA LYS A 117 -17.68 0.42 -16.29
C LYS A 117 -17.52 -0.97 -15.68
N GLY A 118 -17.71 -1.05 -14.37
CA GLY A 118 -17.61 -2.24 -13.52
C GLY A 118 -16.18 -2.72 -13.26
N ARG A 119 -15.17 -2.01 -13.76
CA ARG A 119 -13.75 -2.41 -13.63
C ARG A 119 -13.22 -2.17 -12.23
N ILE A 120 -13.66 -1.06 -11.60
CA ILE A 120 -13.18 -0.65 -10.28
C ILE A 120 -13.45 -1.74 -9.23
N GLU A 121 -14.66 -2.31 -9.24
CA GLU A 121 -15.04 -3.38 -8.31
C GLU A 121 -14.53 -4.76 -8.75
N ARG A 122 -14.67 -5.11 -10.03
CA ARG A 122 -14.31 -6.44 -10.54
C ARG A 122 -12.83 -6.74 -10.37
N ASP A 123 -11.99 -5.73 -10.57
CA ASP A 123 -10.55 -5.84 -10.48
C ASP A 123 -10.02 -5.35 -9.11
N ASP A 124 -10.90 -5.04 -8.14
CA ASP A 124 -10.56 -4.60 -6.77
C ASP A 124 -9.52 -3.45 -6.73
N TRP A 125 -9.80 -2.36 -7.45
CA TRP A 125 -8.86 -1.22 -7.51
C TRP A 125 -8.67 -0.59 -6.14
N VAL A 126 -9.73 -0.52 -5.31
CA VAL A 126 -9.66 0.07 -3.97
C VAL A 126 -8.76 -0.76 -3.05
N GLY A 127 -8.86 -2.09 -3.08
CA GLY A 127 -7.98 -2.98 -2.33
C GLY A 127 -6.52 -2.84 -2.76
N GLN A 128 -6.25 -2.90 -4.06
CA GLN A 128 -4.90 -2.74 -4.61
C GLN A 128 -4.30 -1.36 -4.31
N ALA A 129 -5.10 -0.30 -4.41
CA ALA A 129 -4.64 1.05 -4.13
C ALA A 129 -4.27 1.26 -2.66
N LYS A 130 -4.95 0.56 -1.73
CA LYS A 130 -4.55 0.57 -0.31
C LYS A 130 -3.16 -0.05 -0.12
N GLU A 131 -2.91 -1.20 -0.74
CA GLU A 131 -1.60 -1.85 -0.68
C GLU A 131 -0.51 -0.98 -1.30
N LEU A 132 -0.78 -0.39 -2.48
CA LEU A 132 0.17 0.47 -3.18
C LEU A 132 0.43 1.78 -2.43
N ALA A 133 -0.59 2.40 -1.82
CA ALA A 133 -0.42 3.61 -1.02
C ALA A 133 0.48 3.41 0.22
N GLU A 134 0.62 2.17 0.70
CA GLU A 134 1.53 1.81 1.79
C GLU A 134 2.95 1.47 1.30
N MET A 135 3.15 1.29 -0.02
CA MET A 135 4.46 0.93 -0.56
C MET A 135 5.44 2.11 -0.57
N PRO A 136 6.74 1.86 -0.33
CA PRO A 136 7.78 2.88 -0.47
C PRO A 136 7.84 3.41 -1.91
N GLY A 137 7.62 4.71 -2.07
CA GLY A 137 7.66 5.38 -3.38
C GLY A 137 6.28 5.78 -3.91
N ALA A 138 5.19 5.35 -3.28
CA ALA A 138 3.90 5.97 -3.50
C ALA A 138 3.92 7.42 -2.99
N ALA A 139 3.18 8.29 -3.68
CA ALA A 139 2.89 9.62 -3.21
C ALA A 139 2.22 9.48 -1.85
N ALA A 140 2.88 10.06 -0.85
CA ALA A 140 2.26 10.13 0.45
C ALA A 140 0.93 10.86 0.27
N ARG A 141 -0.16 10.26 0.77
CA ARG A 141 -1.27 11.09 1.21
C ARG A 141 -0.64 12.23 2.00
N PRO A 142 -1.08 13.48 1.88
CA PRO A 142 -0.70 14.49 2.85
C PRO A 142 -1.22 13.99 4.20
N GLU A 143 -0.44 13.11 4.84
CA GLU A 143 -0.67 12.55 6.16
C GLU A 143 -0.92 13.76 6.99
N ALA A 144 -1.89 13.78 7.89
CA ALA A 144 -1.69 14.64 9.03
C ALA A 144 -0.33 14.26 9.64
N ASP A 145 0.55 15.23 9.92
CA ASP A 145 1.26 15.19 11.20
C ASP A 145 0.34 15.89 12.20
#